data_AF-A0A3M0ZK60-F1
#
_entry.id   AF-A0A3M0ZK60-F1
#
_cell.length_a   1.000
_cell.length_b   1.000
_cell.length_c   1.000
_cell.angle_alpha   90.00
_cell.angle_beta   90.00
_cell.angle_gamma   90.00
#
_symmetry.space_group_name_H-M   'P 1'
#
loop_
_entity.id
_entity.type
_entity.pdbx_description
1 polymer ?
#
loop_
_entity_poly.entity_id
_entity_poly.type
_entity_poly.pdbx_seq_one_letter_code
_entity_poly.pdbx_strand_id
1 'polypeptide(L)'
;MENRSEHDAIPPLKKVLKGAGLFLLGTFLSRFITYFTRIFIARYFGPEEYGLFSLGLAVVGFAAPFAALGLPIAIKRYVPYYRAKMEEARVKGVMLFSFLAVALASAITGGVLFLLSSQMATTVFHNPELKDVFKVFAMSIPFASLSSLLASSFEGFQDIKYRVYTERILSNVFKLVFIILFGVLGYGLLGIAFAYTIATALTFSSTIIIMKLLSDKLALEKL
;
A
#
# COMPACT_ATOMS: atom_id res chain seq x y z
N MET A 1 23.42 11.60 44.08
CA MET A 1 23.36 10.85 42.81
C MET A 1 22.38 9.71 43.02
N GLU A 2 21.08 9.96 42.90
CA GLU A 2 20.11 8.87 43.00
C GLU A 2 18.78 9.30 42.38
N ASN A 3 18.18 8.34 41.67
CA ASN A 3 16.82 8.36 41.14
C ASN A 3 16.56 9.17 39.85
N ARG A 4 17.11 8.68 38.73
CA ARG A 4 16.64 8.98 37.36
C ARG A 4 16.37 7.70 36.56
N SER A 5 15.77 6.70 37.19
CA SER A 5 15.45 5.43 36.54
C SER A 5 14.15 4.88 37.11
N GLU A 6 12.99 5.34 36.63
CA GLU A 6 11.70 4.61 36.68
C GLU A 6 10.51 5.39 36.10
N HIS A 7 10.72 6.12 35.00
CA HIS A 7 9.60 6.57 34.17
C HIS A 7 9.88 6.39 32.69
N ASP A 8 10.56 5.30 32.34
CA ASP A 8 10.47 4.74 30.99
C ASP A 8 9.04 4.21 30.84
N ALA A 9 8.16 5.08 30.38
CA ALA A 9 6.74 4.83 30.22
C ALA A 9 6.54 3.70 29.19
N ILE A 10 6.55 2.45 29.66
CA ILE A 10 6.04 1.31 28.92
C ILE A 10 4.61 1.71 28.53
N PRO A 11 4.30 1.88 27.22
CA PRO A 11 2.94 2.22 26.83
C PRO A 11 2.00 1.21 27.48
N PRO A 12 0.90 1.65 28.12
CA PRO A 12 0.07 0.78 28.93
C PRO A 12 -0.24 -0.49 28.15
N LEU A 13 0.04 -1.67 28.72
CA LEU A 13 -0.10 -2.97 28.04
C LEU A 13 -1.42 -3.07 27.26
N LYS A 14 -2.49 -2.49 27.82
CA LYS A 14 -3.81 -2.34 27.19
C LYS A 14 -3.80 -1.61 25.83
N LYS A 15 -3.03 -0.53 25.67
CA LYS A 15 -2.89 0.24 24.40
C LYS A 15 -2.15 -0.59 23.34
N VAL A 16 -1.07 -1.28 23.74
CA VAL A 16 -0.31 -2.18 22.86
C VAL A 16 -1.18 -3.35 22.40
N LEU A 17 -1.87 -4.02 23.34
CA LEU A 17 -2.79 -5.12 23.04
C LEU A 17 -3.94 -4.70 22.13
N LYS A 18 -4.53 -3.52 22.35
CA LYS A 18 -5.61 -3.00 21.51
C LYS A 18 -5.13 -2.71 20.08
N GLY A 19 -3.93 -2.11 19.94
CA GLY A 19 -3.32 -1.87 18.62
C GLY A 19 -2.98 -3.14 17.88
N ALA A 20 -2.37 -4.11 18.57
CA ALA A 20 -2.05 -5.43 18.03
C ALA A 20 -3.32 -6.20 17.62
N GLY A 21 -4.34 -6.23 18.48
CA GLY A 21 -5.62 -6.88 18.18
C GLY A 21 -6.31 -6.29 16.96
N LEU A 22 -6.35 -4.96 16.83
CA LEU A 22 -6.89 -4.29 15.65
C LEU A 22 -6.09 -4.63 14.38
N PHE A 23 -4.76 -4.66 14.47
CA PHE A 23 -3.90 -5.03 13.35
C PHE A 23 -4.12 -6.48 12.93
N LEU A 24 -4.22 -7.41 13.87
CA LEU A 24 -4.50 -8.82 13.59
C LEU A 24 -5.87 -9.00 12.94
N LEU A 25 -6.93 -8.45 13.52
CA LEU A 25 -8.28 -8.52 12.95
C LEU A 25 -8.33 -7.93 11.54
N GLY A 26 -7.73 -6.75 11.35
CA GLY A 26 -7.59 -6.13 10.04
C GLY A 26 -6.81 -7.00 9.06
N THR A 27 -5.80 -7.74 9.53
CA THR A 27 -5.03 -8.69 8.71
C THR A 27 -5.89 -9.87 8.28
N PHE A 28 -6.61 -10.48 9.22
CA PHE A 28 -7.49 -11.61 8.92
C PHE A 28 -8.57 -11.21 7.92
N LEU A 29 -9.26 -10.09 8.15
CA LEU A 29 -10.29 -9.59 7.24
C LEU A 29 -9.72 -9.27 5.86
N SER A 30 -8.56 -8.61 5.82
CA SER A 30 -7.81 -8.31 4.59
C SER A 30 -7.51 -9.58 3.79
N ARG A 31 -6.97 -10.62 4.45
CA ARG A 31 -6.65 -11.91 3.81
C ARG A 31 -7.90 -12.62 3.32
N PHE A 32 -8.98 -12.60 4.10
CA PHE A 32 -10.26 -13.18 3.72
C PHE A 32 -10.81 -12.52 2.46
N ILE A 33 -10.85 -11.19 2.40
CA ILE A 33 -11.30 -10.44 1.22
C ILE A 33 -10.42 -10.76 0.01
N THR A 34 -9.09 -10.72 0.16
CA THR A 34 -8.16 -11.05 -0.93
C THR A 34 -8.39 -12.46 -1.47
N TYR A 35 -8.62 -13.43 -0.58
CA TYR A 35 -8.86 -14.81 -0.98
C TYR A 35 -10.19 -14.95 -1.72
N PHE A 36 -11.24 -14.27 -1.24
CA PHE A 36 -12.53 -14.21 -1.93
C PHE A 36 -12.42 -13.57 -3.32
N THR A 37 -11.69 -12.47 -3.47
CA THR A 37 -11.40 -11.87 -4.79
C THR A 37 -10.72 -12.88 -5.72
N ARG A 38 -9.75 -13.65 -5.23
CA ARG A 38 -9.06 -14.67 -6.03
C ARG A 38 -9.97 -15.81 -6.44
N ILE A 39 -10.81 -16.31 -5.52
CA ILE A 39 -11.82 -17.33 -5.83
C ILE A 39 -12.78 -16.83 -6.90
N PHE A 40 -13.26 -15.58 -6.76
CA PHE A 40 -14.16 -14.97 -7.74
C PHE A 40 -13.53 -14.97 -9.13
N ILE A 41 -12.29 -14.50 -9.28
CA ILE A 41 -11.61 -14.47 -10.57
C ILE A 41 -11.45 -15.88 -11.14
N ALA A 42 -10.94 -16.82 -10.34
CA ALA A 42 -10.70 -18.19 -10.79
C ALA A 42 -11.98 -18.96 -11.17
N ARG A 43 -13.11 -18.70 -10.49
CA ARG A 43 -14.39 -19.36 -10.79
C ARG A 43 -15.14 -18.70 -11.93
N TYR A 44 -15.07 -17.38 -12.05
CA TYR A 44 -15.83 -16.63 -13.05
C TYR A 44 -15.12 -16.54 -14.40
N PHE A 45 -13.80 -16.32 -14.40
CA PHE A 45 -12.99 -16.20 -15.62
C PHE A 45 -12.25 -17.49 -15.99
N GLY A 46 -12.13 -18.43 -15.03
CA GLY A 46 -11.39 -19.67 -15.21
C GLY A 46 -9.93 -19.58 -14.76
N PRO A 47 -9.24 -20.73 -14.75
CA PRO A 47 -7.88 -20.85 -14.20
C PRO A 47 -6.81 -20.16 -15.06
N GLU A 48 -6.99 -20.09 -16.38
CA GLU A 48 -6.04 -19.46 -17.31
C GLU A 48 -5.95 -17.95 -17.06
N GLU A 49 -7.09 -17.26 -17.09
CA GLU A 49 -7.20 -15.83 -16.81
C GLU A 49 -6.74 -15.47 -15.39
N TYR A 50 -7.08 -16.31 -14.42
CA TYR A 50 -6.55 -16.17 -13.06
C TYR A 50 -5.02 -16.30 -13.01
N GLY A 51 -4.43 -17.18 -13.82
CA GLY A 51 -2.99 -17.33 -13.97
C GLY A 51 -2.34 -16.06 -14.48
N LEU A 52 -2.87 -15.48 -15.56
CA LEU A 52 -2.38 -14.22 -16.14
C LEU A 52 -2.48 -13.06 -15.13
N PHE A 53 -3.64 -12.92 -14.48
CA PHE A 53 -3.85 -11.91 -13.44
C PHE A 53 -2.87 -12.09 -12.27
N SER A 54 -2.65 -13.34 -11.84
CA SER A 54 -1.72 -13.66 -10.75
C SER A 54 -0.28 -13.34 -11.09
N LEU A 55 0.15 -13.56 -12.34
CA LEU A 55 1.47 -13.14 -12.81
C LEU A 55 1.62 -11.62 -12.82
N GLY A 56 0.59 -10.89 -13.26
CA GLY A 56 0.55 -9.43 -13.16
C GLY A 56 0.69 -8.93 -11.72
N LEU A 57 -0.03 -9.55 -10.77
CA LEU A 57 0.12 -9.26 -9.35
C LEU A 57 1.52 -9.58 -8.82
N ALA A 58 2.14 -10.67 -9.29
CA ALA A 58 3.49 -11.04 -8.87
C ALA A 58 4.52 -9.98 -9.28
N VAL A 59 4.39 -9.40 -10.49
CA VAL A 59 5.24 -8.29 -10.94
C VAL A 59 5.12 -7.09 -10.01
N VAL A 60 3.91 -6.69 -9.62
CA VAL A 60 3.71 -5.58 -8.66
C VAL A 60 4.25 -5.94 -7.28
N GLY A 61 3.97 -7.15 -6.80
CA GLY A 61 4.41 -7.63 -5.50
C GLY A 61 5.94 -7.72 -5.38
N PHE A 62 6.63 -7.94 -6.50
CA PHE A 62 8.08 -7.87 -6.57
C PHE A 62 8.55 -6.42 -6.69
N ALA A 63 8.07 -5.67 -7.68
CA ALA A 63 8.62 -4.36 -8.03
C ALA A 63 8.29 -3.23 -7.04
N ALA A 64 7.07 -3.19 -6.50
CA ALA A 64 6.64 -2.09 -5.64
C ALA A 64 7.45 -1.97 -4.34
N PRO A 65 7.81 -3.07 -3.64
CA PRO A 65 8.74 -3.02 -2.51
C PRO A 65 10.13 -2.46 -2.86
N PHE A 66 10.71 -2.84 -4.01
CA PHE A 66 11.99 -2.27 -4.46
C PHE A 66 11.87 -0.79 -4.78
N ALA A 67 10.78 -0.39 -5.46
CA ALA A 67 10.46 1.00 -5.75
C ALA A 67 10.23 1.86 -4.49
N ALA A 68 9.87 1.24 -3.36
CA ALA A 68 9.73 1.92 -2.08
C ALA A 68 11.08 2.17 -1.37
N LEU A 69 12.20 1.62 -1.88
CA LEU A 69 13.57 1.83 -1.40
C LEU A 69 13.79 1.54 0.09
N GLY A 70 12.94 0.72 0.72
CA GLY A 70 12.96 0.49 2.17
C GLY A 70 12.57 1.69 3.03
N LEU A 71 12.19 2.83 2.43
CA LEU A 71 11.79 4.05 3.14
C LEU A 71 10.57 3.89 4.05
N PRO A 72 9.60 3.00 3.78
CA PRO A 72 8.56 2.64 4.76
C PRO A 72 9.13 2.19 6.12
N ILE A 73 10.25 1.46 6.13
CA ILE A 73 10.92 1.02 7.36
C ILE A 73 11.62 2.21 8.03
N ALA A 74 12.27 3.07 7.25
CA ALA A 74 12.94 4.27 7.75
C ALA A 74 11.96 5.21 8.45
N ILE A 75 10.78 5.46 7.87
CA ILE A 75 9.73 6.29 8.48
C ILE A 75 9.32 5.75 9.85
N LYS A 76 9.03 4.44 9.94
CA LYS A 76 8.60 3.80 11.20
C LYS A 76 9.64 3.88 12.32
N ARG A 77 10.92 4.08 11.97
CA ARG A 77 12.00 4.23 12.94
C ARG A 77 12.30 5.69 13.26
N TYR A 78 12.52 6.51 12.23
CA TYR A 78 13.03 7.87 12.38
C TYR A 78 11.95 8.88 12.75
N VAL A 79 10.68 8.67 12.35
CA VAL A 79 9.59 9.57 12.74
C VAL A 79 9.38 9.55 14.27
N PRO A 80 9.17 8.38 14.92
CA PRO A 80 9.09 8.34 16.38
C PRO A 80 10.34 8.90 17.06
N TYR A 81 11.53 8.59 16.53
CA TYR A 81 12.82 9.02 17.07
C TYR A 81 12.95 10.55 17.11
N TYR A 82 12.67 11.23 15.99
CA TYR A 82 12.76 12.70 15.92
C TYR A 82 11.62 13.39 16.68
N ARG A 83 10.43 12.78 16.74
CA ARG A 83 9.33 13.27 17.58
C ARG A 83 9.67 13.22 19.07
N ALA A 84 10.31 12.15 19.54
CA ALA A 84 10.75 12.04 20.93
C ALA A 84 11.76 13.13 21.32
N LYS A 85 12.49 13.69 20.34
CA LYS A 85 13.41 14.81 20.51
C LYS A 85 12.78 16.19 20.26
N MET A 86 11.47 16.25 19.97
CA MET A 86 10.75 17.47 19.57
C MET A 86 11.34 18.16 18.32
N GLU A 87 12.00 17.41 17.44
CA GLU A 87 12.63 17.92 16.21
C GLU A 87 11.66 17.85 15.01
N GLU A 88 10.56 18.60 15.07
CA GLU A 88 9.49 18.57 14.05
C GLU A 88 9.97 18.90 12.63
N ALA A 89 10.99 19.76 12.48
CA ALA A 89 11.60 20.06 11.19
C ALA A 89 12.23 18.82 10.54
N ARG A 90 12.86 17.95 11.34
CA ARG A 90 13.46 16.70 10.84
C ARG A 90 12.40 15.66 10.51
N VAL A 91 11.30 15.61 11.26
CA VAL A 91 10.14 14.76 10.91
C VAL A 91 9.60 15.13 9.53
N LYS A 92 9.35 16.43 9.29
CA LYS A 92 8.90 16.93 7.98
C LYS A 92 9.92 16.64 6.87
N GLY A 93 11.22 16.82 7.14
CA GLY A 93 12.29 16.52 6.21
C GLY A 93 12.32 15.05 5.78
N VAL A 94 12.24 14.12 6.75
CA VAL A 94 12.19 12.68 6.48
C VAL A 94 10.96 12.31 5.65
N MET A 95 9.80 12.86 6.00
CA MET A 95 8.54 12.61 5.29
C MET A 95 8.59 13.10 3.83
N LEU A 96 9.04 14.35 3.62
CA LEU A 96 9.13 14.94 2.29
C LEU A 96 10.17 14.24 1.41
N PHE A 97 11.36 14.00 1.96
CA PHE A 97 12.41 13.25 1.25
C PHE A 97 11.91 11.86 0.86
N SER A 98 11.31 11.13 1.81
CA SER A 98 10.82 9.78 1.55
C SER A 98 9.74 9.78 0.47
N PHE A 99 8.81 10.74 0.51
CA PHE A 99 7.74 10.86 -0.49
C PHE A 99 8.30 11.14 -1.87
N LEU A 100 9.20 12.13 -2.02
CA LEU A 100 9.81 12.47 -3.31
C LEU A 100 10.68 11.33 -3.86
N ALA A 101 11.49 10.71 -3.01
CA ALA A 101 12.35 9.60 -3.40
C ALA A 101 11.53 8.38 -3.87
N VAL A 102 10.47 8.01 -3.13
CA VAL A 102 9.57 6.92 -3.56
C VAL A 102 8.79 7.31 -4.80
N ALA A 103 8.30 8.55 -4.92
CA ALA A 103 7.57 8.98 -6.12
C ALA A 103 8.44 8.85 -7.38
N LEU A 104 9.67 9.34 -7.33
CA LEU A 104 10.61 9.25 -8.45
C LEU A 104 11.01 7.79 -8.73
N ALA A 105 11.44 7.04 -7.71
CA ALA A 105 11.88 5.66 -7.88
C ALA A 105 10.75 4.78 -8.43
N SER A 106 9.55 4.90 -7.88
CA SER A 106 8.39 4.11 -8.33
C SER A 106 7.90 4.51 -9.72
N ALA A 107 7.97 5.79 -10.10
CA ALA A 107 7.69 6.22 -11.47
C ALA A 107 8.71 5.64 -12.46
N ILE A 108 10.00 5.64 -12.12
CA ILE A 108 11.05 5.02 -12.94
C ILE A 108 10.84 3.51 -13.04
N THR A 109 10.64 2.82 -11.92
CA THR A 109 10.41 1.37 -11.90
C THR A 109 9.16 0.99 -12.69
N GLY A 110 8.05 1.70 -12.50
CA GLY A 110 6.82 1.50 -13.26
C GLY A 110 7.01 1.77 -14.76
N GLY A 111 7.68 2.86 -15.12
CA GLY A 111 7.98 3.21 -16.51
C GLY A 111 8.88 2.18 -17.20
N VAL A 112 9.95 1.72 -16.54
CA VAL A 112 10.84 0.67 -17.06
C VAL A 112 10.07 -0.64 -17.27
N LEU A 113 9.26 -1.07 -16.30
CA LEU A 113 8.46 -2.29 -16.44
C LEU A 113 7.39 -2.16 -17.52
N PHE A 114 6.79 -0.97 -17.69
CA PHE A 114 5.86 -0.71 -18.76
C PHE A 114 6.53 -0.86 -20.14
N LEU A 115 7.74 -0.32 -20.31
CA LEU A 115 8.51 -0.42 -21.56
C LEU A 115 9.01 -1.84 -21.83
N LEU A 116 9.42 -2.57 -20.78
CA LEU A 116 9.91 -3.95 -20.88
C LEU A 116 8.79 -5.01 -20.89
N SER A 117 7.52 -4.61 -20.73
CA SER A 117 6.36 -5.51 -20.66
C SER A 117 6.30 -6.51 -21.82
N SER A 118 6.58 -6.05 -23.04
CA SER A 118 6.54 -6.90 -24.23
C SER A 118 7.63 -7.95 -24.22
N GLN A 119 8.85 -7.57 -23.83
CA GLN A 119 9.99 -8.47 -23.73
C GLN A 119 9.76 -9.47 -22.61
N MET A 120 9.30 -9.03 -21.43
CA MET A 120 8.98 -9.94 -20.32
C MET A 120 7.94 -10.99 -20.73
N ALA A 121 6.86 -10.57 -21.38
CA ALA A 121 5.80 -11.47 -21.83
C ALA A 121 6.32 -12.55 -22.80
N THR A 122 7.16 -12.19 -23.77
CA THR A 122 7.60 -13.13 -24.81
C THR A 122 8.86 -13.92 -24.46
N THR A 123 9.86 -13.33 -23.79
CA THR A 123 11.15 -13.98 -23.54
C THR A 123 11.24 -14.69 -22.19
N VAL A 124 10.57 -14.16 -21.17
CA VAL A 124 10.60 -14.74 -19.81
C VAL A 124 9.44 -15.70 -19.64
N PHE A 125 8.22 -15.24 -19.95
CA PHE A 125 7.00 -15.99 -19.69
C PHE A 125 6.47 -16.77 -20.90
N HIS A 126 7.03 -16.57 -22.09
CA HIS A 126 6.62 -17.24 -23.33
C HIS A 126 5.09 -17.15 -23.60
N ASN A 127 4.45 -16.10 -23.13
CA ASN A 127 3.01 -15.85 -23.31
C ASN A 127 2.77 -14.38 -23.71
N PRO A 128 2.48 -14.11 -24.99
CA PRO A 128 2.21 -12.76 -25.49
C PRO A 128 1.02 -12.04 -24.84
N GLU A 129 0.03 -12.76 -24.32
CA GLU A 129 -1.17 -12.19 -23.69
C GLU A 129 -0.83 -11.39 -22.41
N LEU A 130 0.31 -11.72 -21.77
CA LEU A 130 0.79 -11.00 -20.60
C LEU A 130 1.28 -9.58 -20.89
N LYS A 131 1.51 -9.23 -22.16
CA LYS A 131 2.06 -7.92 -22.53
C LYS A 131 1.19 -6.78 -21.99
N ASP A 132 -0.09 -6.81 -22.29
CA ASP A 132 -1.00 -5.72 -21.88
C ASP A 132 -1.36 -5.83 -20.40
N VAL A 133 -1.42 -7.05 -19.85
CA VAL A 133 -1.56 -7.28 -18.41
C VAL A 133 -0.42 -6.60 -17.64
N PHE A 134 0.84 -6.88 -18.02
CA PHE A 134 2.02 -6.29 -17.38
C PHE A 134 2.06 -4.77 -17.52
N LYS A 135 1.66 -4.22 -18.67
CA LYS A 135 1.54 -2.76 -18.83
C LYS A 135 0.59 -2.15 -17.81
N VAL A 136 -0.62 -2.72 -17.68
CA VAL A 136 -1.65 -2.21 -16.76
C VAL A 136 -1.18 -2.33 -15.30
N PHE A 137 -0.56 -3.45 -14.94
CA PHE A 137 -0.03 -3.65 -13.59
C PHE A 137 1.20 -2.77 -13.31
N ALA A 138 2.05 -2.49 -14.29
CA ALA A 138 3.18 -1.57 -14.13
C ALA A 138 2.71 -0.16 -13.76
N MET A 139 1.57 0.30 -14.29
CA MET A 139 0.95 1.58 -13.89
C MET A 139 0.51 1.61 -12.42
N SER A 140 0.27 0.45 -11.79
CA SER A 140 -0.13 0.38 -10.38
C SER A 140 1.05 0.58 -9.42
N ILE A 141 2.30 0.43 -9.89
CA ILE A 141 3.51 0.44 -9.05
C ILE A 141 3.69 1.78 -8.30
N PRO A 142 3.61 2.96 -8.95
CA PRO A 142 3.72 4.23 -8.25
C PRO A 142 2.71 4.38 -7.11
N PHE A 143 1.45 4.03 -7.38
CA PHE A 143 0.37 4.12 -6.39
C PHE A 143 0.55 3.13 -5.25
N ALA A 144 0.98 1.90 -5.55
CA ALA A 144 1.22 0.87 -4.54
C ALA A 144 2.37 1.26 -3.60
N SER A 145 3.51 1.70 -4.16
CA SER A 145 4.69 2.10 -3.38
C SER A 145 4.39 3.32 -2.52
N LEU A 146 3.75 4.36 -3.07
CA LEU A 146 3.37 5.55 -2.31
C LEU A 146 2.31 5.27 -1.25
N SER A 147 1.31 4.42 -1.54
CA SER A 147 0.32 4.00 -0.54
C SER A 147 0.99 3.31 0.65
N SER A 148 1.98 2.44 0.40
CA SER A 148 2.71 1.74 1.47
C SER A 148 3.51 2.70 2.35
N LEU A 149 4.06 3.77 1.76
CA LEU A 149 4.80 4.81 2.46
C LEU A 149 3.88 5.65 3.36
N LEU A 150 2.73 6.09 2.83
CA LEU A 150 1.72 6.83 3.60
C LEU A 150 1.15 5.97 4.74
N ALA A 151 0.88 4.69 4.47
CA ALA A 151 0.42 3.75 5.49
C ALA A 151 1.44 3.58 6.63
N SER A 152 2.74 3.51 6.28
CA SER A 152 3.83 3.44 7.26
C SER A 152 4.03 4.73 8.03
N SER A 153 3.61 5.86 7.47
CA SER A 153 3.62 7.16 8.15
C SER A 153 2.65 7.15 9.33
N PHE A 154 1.43 6.63 9.17
CA PHE A 154 0.48 6.49 10.30
C PHE A 154 1.06 5.65 11.44
N GLU A 155 1.79 4.59 11.12
CA GLU A 155 2.48 3.79 12.13
C GLU A 155 3.64 4.55 12.80
N GLY A 156 4.41 5.32 12.04
CA GLY A 156 5.45 6.22 12.57
C GLY A 156 4.89 7.29 13.52
N PHE A 157 3.64 7.70 13.36
CA PHE A 157 2.94 8.59 14.29
C PHE A 157 2.24 7.85 15.46
N GLN A 158 2.41 6.52 15.56
CA GLN A 158 1.74 5.62 16.52
C GLN A 158 0.22 5.49 16.35
N ASP A 159 -0.32 5.87 15.19
CA ASP A 159 -1.73 5.72 14.85
C ASP A 159 -1.96 4.50 13.95
N ILE A 160 -1.67 3.31 14.49
CA ILE A 160 -1.83 2.01 13.82
C ILE A 160 -3.25 1.83 13.25
N LYS A 161 -4.24 2.47 13.88
CA LYS A 161 -5.65 2.49 13.45
C LYS A 161 -5.78 2.88 11.98
N TYR A 162 -5.20 4.01 11.56
CA TYR A 162 -5.37 4.51 10.19
C TYR A 162 -4.66 3.64 9.17
N ARG A 163 -3.50 3.07 9.51
CA ARG A 163 -2.84 2.05 8.68
C ARG A 163 -3.76 0.87 8.40
N VAL A 164 -4.43 0.34 9.43
CA VAL A 164 -5.35 -0.79 9.26
C VAL A 164 -6.53 -0.39 8.37
N TYR A 165 -7.13 0.78 8.58
CA TYR A 165 -8.25 1.22 7.75
C TYR A 165 -7.86 1.42 6.28
N THR A 166 -6.75 2.09 5.98
CA THR A 166 -6.39 2.41 4.60
C THR A 166 -5.77 1.23 3.85
N GLU A 167 -4.71 0.64 4.40
CA GLU A 167 -3.89 -0.36 3.72
C GLU A 167 -4.55 -1.74 3.71
N ARG A 168 -5.30 -2.09 4.76
CA ARG A 168 -5.88 -3.45 4.91
C ARG A 168 -7.34 -3.54 4.53
N ILE A 169 -8.16 -2.60 5.00
CA ILE A 169 -9.61 -2.63 4.79
C ILE A 169 -9.96 -1.94 3.48
N LEU A 170 -9.75 -0.63 3.39
CA LEU A 170 -10.14 0.20 2.24
C LEU A 170 -9.53 -0.32 0.94
N SER A 171 -8.22 -0.62 0.92
CA SER A 171 -7.55 -1.12 -0.29
C SER A 171 -8.16 -2.42 -0.80
N ASN A 172 -8.43 -3.37 0.09
CA ASN A 172 -8.98 -4.67 -0.32
C ASN A 172 -10.46 -4.60 -0.65
N VAL A 173 -11.23 -3.76 0.04
CA VAL A 173 -12.63 -3.51 -0.31
C VAL A 173 -12.73 -2.86 -1.68
N PHE A 174 -11.92 -1.84 -1.97
CA PHE A 174 -11.88 -1.22 -3.30
C PHE A 174 -11.48 -2.23 -4.36
N LYS A 175 -10.42 -3.02 -4.14
CA LYS A 175 -10.03 -4.06 -5.10
C LYS A 175 -11.15 -5.06 -5.34
N LEU A 176 -11.79 -5.57 -4.29
CA LEU A 176 -12.91 -6.51 -4.41
C LEU A 176 -14.07 -5.90 -5.21
N VAL A 177 -14.53 -4.71 -4.81
CA VAL A 177 -15.70 -4.05 -5.42
C VAL A 177 -15.43 -3.74 -6.89
N PHE A 178 -14.29 -3.15 -7.22
CA PHE A 178 -13.98 -2.79 -8.60
C PHE A 178 -13.73 -4.01 -9.47
N ILE A 179 -13.04 -5.05 -8.96
CA ILE A 179 -12.82 -6.29 -9.72
C ILE A 179 -14.14 -7.00 -10.01
N ILE A 180 -15.04 -7.10 -9.02
CA ILE A 180 -16.37 -7.68 -9.25
C ILE A 180 -17.16 -6.82 -10.24
N LEU A 181 -17.18 -5.50 -10.06
CA LEU A 181 -17.91 -4.58 -10.93
C LEU A 181 -17.45 -4.70 -12.39
N PHE A 182 -16.15 -4.56 -12.64
CA PHE A 182 -15.62 -4.64 -14.00
C PHE A 182 -15.73 -6.04 -14.58
N GLY A 183 -15.66 -7.07 -13.73
CA GLY A 183 -15.80 -8.44 -14.18
C GLY A 183 -17.22 -8.80 -14.59
N VAL A 184 -18.23 -8.37 -13.82
CA VAL A 184 -19.65 -8.57 -14.16
C VAL A 184 -20.06 -7.74 -15.37
N LEU A 185 -19.46 -6.57 -15.58
CA LEU A 185 -19.67 -5.75 -16.79
C LEU A 185 -19.06 -6.37 -18.07
N GLY A 186 -18.31 -7.47 -17.95
CA GLY A 186 -17.82 -8.23 -19.10
C GLY A 186 -16.57 -7.65 -19.76
N TYR A 187 -15.81 -6.79 -19.07
CA TYR A 187 -14.58 -6.18 -19.63
C TYR A 187 -13.37 -7.14 -19.72
N GLY A 188 -13.55 -8.42 -19.41
CA GLY A 188 -12.51 -9.45 -19.51
C GLY A 188 -11.34 -9.25 -18.52
N LEU A 189 -10.20 -9.88 -18.83
CA LEU A 189 -8.98 -9.83 -18.03
C LEU A 189 -8.42 -8.41 -17.86
N LEU A 190 -8.33 -7.67 -18.97
CA LEU A 190 -7.81 -6.31 -18.93
C LEU A 190 -8.71 -5.41 -18.08
N GLY A 191 -10.03 -5.62 -18.14
CA GLY A 191 -10.98 -4.95 -17.27
C GLY A 191 -10.68 -5.14 -15.78
N ILE A 192 -10.46 -6.37 -15.33
CA ILE A 192 -10.13 -6.65 -13.92
C ILE A 192 -8.72 -6.17 -13.55
N ALA A 193 -7.77 -6.16 -14.49
CA ALA A 193 -6.45 -5.57 -14.28
C ALA A 193 -6.53 -4.04 -14.08
N PHE A 194 -7.31 -3.34 -14.92
CA PHE A 194 -7.58 -1.92 -14.75
C PHE A 194 -8.31 -1.63 -13.45
N ALA A 195 -9.30 -2.46 -13.09
CA ALA A 195 -10.00 -2.36 -11.82
C ALA A 195 -9.03 -2.42 -10.62
N TYR A 196 -8.05 -3.32 -10.66
CA TYR A 196 -7.01 -3.39 -9.63
C TYR A 196 -6.17 -2.11 -9.57
N THR A 197 -5.73 -1.59 -10.72
CA THR A 197 -4.92 -0.37 -10.81
C THR A 197 -5.69 0.85 -10.33
N ILE A 198 -6.95 1.01 -10.75
CA ILE A 198 -7.86 2.08 -10.31
C ILE A 198 -8.10 1.98 -8.80
N ALA A 199 -8.41 0.80 -8.27
CA ALA A 199 -8.60 0.60 -6.83
C ALA A 199 -7.35 0.98 -6.02
N THR A 200 -6.16 0.69 -6.55
CA THR A 200 -4.89 1.05 -5.92
C THR A 200 -4.67 2.57 -5.95
N ALA A 201 -4.97 3.23 -7.07
CA ALA A 201 -4.93 4.69 -7.18
C ALA A 201 -5.94 5.38 -6.23
N LEU A 202 -7.17 4.87 -6.15
CA LEU A 202 -8.19 5.36 -5.21
C LEU A 202 -7.78 5.15 -3.74
N THR A 203 -7.10 4.05 -3.44
CA THR A 203 -6.53 3.81 -2.10
C THR A 203 -5.52 4.89 -1.77
N PHE A 204 -4.60 5.17 -2.70
CA PHE A 204 -3.59 6.23 -2.55
C PHE A 204 -4.25 7.59 -2.29
N SER A 205 -5.19 7.99 -3.15
CA SER A 205 -5.92 9.27 -3.02
C SER A 205 -6.68 9.37 -1.70
N SER A 206 -7.39 8.32 -1.31
CA SER A 206 -8.12 8.27 -0.03
C SER A 206 -7.19 8.38 1.17
N THR A 207 -6.02 7.74 1.08
CA THR A 207 -4.99 7.79 2.14
C THR A 207 -4.44 9.21 2.31
N ILE A 208 -4.19 9.93 1.20
CA ILE A 208 -3.81 11.34 1.24
C ILE A 208 -4.90 12.20 1.88
N ILE A 209 -6.16 12.01 1.49
CA ILE A 209 -7.29 12.78 2.03
C ILE A 209 -7.39 12.58 3.55
N ILE A 210 -7.33 11.33 4.01
CA ILE A 210 -7.35 11.00 5.44
C ILE A 210 -6.16 11.67 6.16
N MET A 211 -4.96 11.63 5.58
CA MET A 211 -3.79 12.27 6.18
C MET A 211 -3.95 13.79 6.29
N LYS A 212 -4.49 14.47 5.26
CA LYS A 212 -4.76 15.91 5.30
C LYS A 212 -5.81 16.26 6.37
N LEU A 213 -6.94 15.55 6.38
CA LEU A 213 -8.02 15.77 7.36
C LEU A 213 -7.52 15.64 8.81
N LEU A 214 -6.62 14.68 9.07
CA LEU A 214 -6.02 14.52 10.40
C LEU A 214 -5.08 15.67 10.75
N SER A 215 -4.26 16.11 9.79
CA SER A 215 -3.37 17.26 9.97
C SER A 215 -4.14 18.54 10.29
N ASP A 216 -5.24 18.80 9.57
CA ASP A 216 -6.07 20.00 9.77
C ASP A 216 -6.77 19.96 11.13
N LYS A 217 -7.29 18.79 11.53
CA LYS A 217 -7.91 18.62 12.85
C LYS A 217 -6.94 18.89 14.00
N LEU A 218 -5.70 18.41 13.89
CA LEU A 218 -4.63 18.67 14.86
C LEU A 218 -4.19 20.14 14.91
N ALA A 219 -4.32 20.88 13.80
CA ALA A 219 -4.05 22.32 13.77
C ALA A 219 -5.16 23.14 14.44
N LEU A 220 -6.42 22.71 14.27
CA LEU A 220 -7.59 23.37 14.88
C LEU A 220 -7.67 23.16 16.40
N GLU A 221 -7.23 22.02 16.92
CA GLU A 221 -7.24 21.72 18.36
C GLU A 221 -6.14 22.48 19.14
N LYS A 222 -5.23 23.18 18.43
CA LYS A 222 -4.18 24.04 19.01
C LYS A 222 -4.51 25.53 18.98
N LEU A 223 -5.67 25.92 18.44
CA LEU A 223 -6.21 27.29 18.42
C LEU A 223 -7.21 27.47 19.56
#